data_AF-A0A2E9C975-F1
#
_entry.id   AF-A0A2E9C975-F1
#
_cell.length_a   1.000
_cell.length_b   1.000
_cell.length_c   1.000
_cell.angle_alpha   90.00
_cell.angle_beta   90.00
_cell.angle_gamma   90.00
#
_symmetry.space_group_name_H-M   'P 1'
#
loop_
_entity.id
_entity.type
_entity.pdbx_description
1 polymer ?
#
loop_
_entity_poly.entity_id
_entity_poly.type
_entity_poly.pdbx_seq_one_letter_code
_entity_poly.pdbx_strand_id
1 'polypeptide(L)'
;MEYKITVRDFLALGLGLAFISVGIDHFNSPCWYEPIVPSILPNPTFWVLASGFFEALFGLLLIIPRTRAWASVGMAWMLVVLYWANFNMWYNDIPLSGKTYDDIWHVRRLVIQIVLILGVTWIGQVTPFKGREKLHDSLDIFQGRITSSGFQTGDRIVVGAWNSSPFGTFTDIMWAKPDGTRVLIAPTQEIADYVTAMYSFDEVILEDIVSREEGRSLSVKCKSMDLQFSWKKGFAIPFKRSLLFIATVELFFARLIFSTRTYGLTRNNRQEWYAIDRVSNLSYASANIDGEDIGEMTPMNQPCKFGFSEAPKKPASCEVRTHIL
;
A
#
# COMPACT_ATOMS: atom_id res chain seq x y z
N MET A 1 29.20 14.82 -5.45
CA MET A 1 27.95 15.59 -5.23
C MET A 1 28.14 16.42 -3.98
N GLU A 2 28.17 17.75 -4.11
CA GLU A 2 28.14 18.67 -2.97
C GLU A 2 26.84 18.48 -2.20
N TYR A 3 26.94 18.12 -0.92
CA TYR A 3 25.78 18.03 -0.05
C TYR A 3 25.33 19.45 0.33
N LYS A 4 24.26 19.95 -0.30
CA LYS A 4 23.67 21.23 0.09
C LYS A 4 22.80 21.03 1.33
N ILE A 5 23.17 21.70 2.42
CA ILE A 5 22.39 21.72 3.65
C ILE A 5 21.08 22.46 3.41
N THR A 6 19.98 21.87 3.85
CA THR A 6 18.61 22.36 3.70
C THR A 6 17.94 22.56 5.05
N VAL A 7 16.79 23.24 5.09
CA VAL A 7 15.95 23.38 6.30
C VAL A 7 15.60 22.02 6.90
N ARG A 8 15.40 20.99 6.07
CA ARG A 8 15.14 19.62 6.52
C ARG A 8 16.30 19.03 7.31
N ASP A 9 17.53 19.43 7.03
CA ASP A 9 18.71 18.93 7.73
C ASP A 9 18.80 19.49 9.15
N PHE A 10 18.55 20.80 9.30
CA PHE A 10 18.48 21.42 10.62
C PHE A 10 17.34 20.85 11.47
N LEU A 11 16.16 20.65 10.87
CA LEU A 11 15.02 20.04 11.57
C LEU A 11 15.24 18.56 11.88
N ALA A 12 15.87 17.80 10.97
CA ALA A 12 16.25 16.42 11.23
C ALA A 12 17.26 16.31 12.38
N LEU A 13 18.22 17.24 12.45
CA LEU A 13 19.18 17.31 13.55
C LEU A 13 18.47 17.62 14.87
N GLY A 14 17.65 18.68 14.91
CA GLY A 14 16.95 19.09 16.12
C GLY A 14 15.98 18.02 16.65
N LEU A 15 15.11 17.49 15.78
CA LEU A 15 14.19 16.42 16.16
C LEU A 15 14.94 15.12 16.48
N GLY A 16 15.95 14.76 15.69
CA GLY A 16 16.74 13.56 15.94
C GLY A 16 17.39 13.56 17.32
N LEU A 17 18.03 14.67 17.70
CA LEU A 17 18.61 14.84 19.04
C LEU A 17 17.55 14.83 20.15
N ALA A 18 16.37 15.42 19.92
CA ALA A 18 15.28 15.37 20.88
C ALA A 18 14.79 13.93 21.13
N PHE A 19 14.56 13.14 20.08
CA PHE A 19 14.16 11.73 20.20
C PHE A 19 15.26 10.87 20.83
N ILE A 20 16.54 11.13 20.53
CA ILE A 20 17.66 10.48 21.21
C ILE A 20 17.63 10.78 22.70
N SER A 21 17.43 12.04 23.08
CA SER A 21 17.38 12.43 24.50
C SER A 21 16.23 11.76 25.23
N VAL A 22 15.03 11.74 24.66
CA VAL A 22 13.85 11.08 25.26
C VAL A 22 14.05 9.56 25.30
N GLY A 23 14.59 8.98 24.24
CA GLY A 23 14.89 7.55 24.18
C GLY A 23 15.89 7.12 25.25
N ILE A 24 16.91 7.93 25.54
CA ILE A 24 17.85 7.70 26.65
C ILE A 24 17.15 7.82 28.02
N ASP A 25 16.25 8.78 28.19
CA ASP A 25 15.53 8.97 29.45
C ASP A 25 14.66 7.77 29.84
N HIS A 26 14.13 7.01 28.86
CA HIS A 26 13.43 5.75 29.14
C HIS A 26 14.30 4.70 29.86
N PHE A 27 15.63 4.74 29.67
CA PHE A 27 16.56 3.86 30.39
C PHE A 27 16.96 4.42 31.76
N ASN A 28 17.01 5.75 31.89
CA ASN A 28 17.39 6.40 33.14
C ASN A 28 16.23 6.46 34.16
N SER A 29 15.01 6.62 33.66
CA SER A 29 13.82 6.94 34.46
C SER A 29 12.60 6.09 34.08
N PRO A 30 12.70 4.75 33.92
CA PRO A 30 11.62 3.92 33.37
C PRO A 30 10.33 3.99 34.21
N CYS A 31 10.44 4.08 35.54
CA CYS A 31 9.32 4.12 36.47
C CYS A 31 8.36 5.31 36.25
N TRP A 32 8.82 6.37 35.59
CA TRP A 32 7.96 7.49 35.22
C TRP A 32 6.99 7.15 34.07
N TYR A 33 7.42 6.28 33.14
CA TYR A 33 6.68 5.89 31.95
C TYR A 33 5.85 4.61 32.14
N GLU A 34 6.27 3.71 33.02
CA GLU A 34 5.58 2.45 33.30
C GLU A 34 4.07 2.57 33.59
N PRO A 35 3.58 3.57 34.37
CA PRO A 35 2.16 3.66 34.71
C PRO A 35 1.24 3.84 33.50
N ILE A 36 1.72 4.47 32.42
CA ILE A 36 0.90 4.78 31.25
C ILE A 36 0.87 3.66 30.22
N VAL A 37 1.69 2.62 30.39
CA VAL A 37 1.69 1.43 29.53
C VAL A 37 0.34 0.71 29.67
N PRO A 38 -0.37 0.42 28.56
CA PRO A 38 -1.63 -0.33 28.62
C PRO A 38 -1.48 -1.66 29.37
N SER A 39 -2.39 -1.93 30.31
CA SER A 39 -2.33 -3.11 31.20
C SER A 39 -2.42 -4.46 30.48
N ILE A 40 -2.90 -4.48 29.23
CA ILE A 40 -2.88 -5.67 28.35
C ILE A 40 -1.46 -6.10 27.95
N LEU A 41 -0.50 -5.18 28.00
CA LEU A 41 0.90 -5.46 27.69
C LEU A 41 1.61 -5.97 28.95
N PRO A 42 2.17 -7.19 28.94
CA PRO A 42 2.91 -7.70 30.09
C PRO A 42 4.24 -6.96 30.23
N ASN A 43 4.73 -6.83 31.47
CA ASN A 43 6.02 -6.22 31.79
C ASN A 43 6.17 -4.79 31.23
N PRO A 44 5.59 -3.76 31.90
CA PRO A 44 5.68 -2.37 31.48
C PRO A 44 7.11 -1.89 31.23
N THR A 45 8.05 -2.27 32.10
CA THR A 45 9.47 -1.90 31.99
C THR A 45 10.06 -2.34 30.65
N PHE A 46 9.76 -3.56 30.18
CA PHE A 46 10.24 -4.03 28.88
C PHE A 46 9.78 -3.11 27.73
N TRP A 47 8.50 -2.74 27.70
CA TRP A 47 7.95 -1.89 26.64
C TRP A 47 8.51 -0.47 26.66
N VAL A 48 8.75 0.08 27.85
CA VAL A 48 9.41 1.38 28.05
C VAL A 48 10.86 1.36 27.53
N LEU A 49 11.63 0.32 27.86
CA LEU A 49 13.01 0.19 27.36
C LEU A 49 13.04 -0.06 25.84
N ALA A 50 12.10 -0.85 25.32
CA ALA A 50 11.98 -1.11 23.89
C ALA A 50 11.62 0.16 23.12
N SER A 51 10.65 0.95 23.59
CA SER A 51 10.33 2.25 22.98
C SER A 51 11.52 3.19 23.02
N GLY A 52 12.22 3.28 24.16
CA GLY A 52 13.41 4.10 24.31
C GLY A 52 14.51 3.76 23.31
N PHE A 53 14.76 2.46 23.08
CA PHE A 53 15.70 1.99 22.06
C PHE A 53 15.31 2.48 20.66
N PHE A 54 14.04 2.29 20.26
CA PHE A 54 13.58 2.69 18.93
C PHE A 54 13.53 4.21 18.74
N GLU A 55 13.18 4.98 19.78
CA GLU A 55 13.24 6.44 19.76
C GLU A 55 14.66 6.93 19.50
N ALA A 56 15.64 6.40 20.22
CA ALA A 56 17.05 6.77 20.04
C ALA A 56 17.59 6.32 18.68
N LEU A 57 17.30 5.08 18.27
CA LEU A 57 17.72 4.55 16.98
C LEU A 57 17.15 5.36 15.82
N PHE A 58 15.84 5.60 15.80
CA PHE A 58 15.23 6.37 14.72
C PHE A 58 15.62 7.85 14.77
N GLY A 59 15.82 8.42 15.96
CA GLY A 59 16.39 9.76 16.12
C GLY A 59 17.75 9.87 15.43
N LEU A 60 18.65 8.92 15.65
CA LEU A 60 19.96 8.84 14.98
C LEU A 60 19.82 8.67 13.47
N LEU A 61 18.97 7.76 13.02
CA LEU A 61 18.76 7.48 11.60
C LEU A 61 18.05 8.64 10.85
N LEU A 62 17.30 9.49 11.53
CA LEU A 62 16.69 10.69 10.95
C LEU A 62 17.75 11.74 10.59
N ILE A 63 18.76 11.88 11.44
CA ILE A 63 19.89 12.82 11.25
C ILE A 63 20.65 12.46 9.97
N ILE A 64 20.93 11.17 9.77
CA ILE A 64 21.70 10.67 8.62
C ILE A 64 20.87 10.77 7.33
N PRO A 65 21.26 11.59 6.33
CA PRO A 65 20.43 11.84 5.15
C PRO A 65 20.08 10.60 4.32
N ARG A 66 20.96 9.60 4.31
CA ARG A 66 20.77 8.34 3.57
C ARG A 66 19.67 7.45 4.16
N THR A 67 19.46 7.50 5.47
CA THR A 67 18.51 6.65 6.20
C THR A 67 17.20 7.34 6.52
N ARG A 68 17.15 8.66 6.32
CA ARG A 68 16.05 9.54 6.71
C ARG A 68 14.66 9.07 6.25
N ALA A 69 14.51 8.62 5.01
CA ALA A 69 13.21 8.17 4.50
C ALA A 69 12.68 6.95 5.26
N TRP A 70 13.55 5.97 5.54
CA TRP A 70 13.22 4.79 6.35
C TRP A 70 12.98 5.16 7.81
N ALA A 71 13.81 6.03 8.39
CA ALA A 71 13.63 6.55 9.74
C ALA A 71 12.26 7.23 9.88
N SER A 72 11.85 8.07 8.93
CA SER A 72 10.56 8.74 8.95
C SER A 72 9.37 7.79 8.94
N VAL A 73 9.41 6.70 8.17
CA VAL A 73 8.35 5.67 8.20
C VAL A 73 8.31 4.97 9.56
N GLY A 74 9.48 4.58 10.08
CA GLY A 74 9.60 3.93 11.39
C GLY A 74 9.10 4.83 12.53
N MET A 75 9.53 6.09 12.54
CA MET A 75 9.09 7.10 13.51
C MET A 75 7.58 7.35 13.43
N ALA A 76 7.01 7.44 12.23
CA ALA A 76 5.56 7.64 12.08
C ALA A 76 4.78 6.48 12.72
N TRP A 77 5.17 5.22 12.46
CA TRP A 77 4.55 4.06 13.10
C TRP A 77 4.76 4.03 14.61
N MET A 78 6.00 4.27 15.05
CA MET A 78 6.33 4.33 16.47
C MET A 78 5.49 5.40 17.18
N LEU A 79 5.35 6.59 16.61
CA LEU A 79 4.52 7.65 17.18
C LEU A 79 3.04 7.26 17.25
N VAL A 80 2.50 6.54 16.27
CA VAL A 80 1.12 5.99 16.37
C VAL A 80 1.02 5.01 17.54
N VAL A 81 1.99 4.13 17.70
CA VAL A 81 2.02 3.14 18.80
C VAL A 81 2.19 3.83 20.17
N LEU A 82 3.12 4.77 20.31
CA LEU A 82 3.36 5.51 21.56
C LEU A 82 2.19 6.41 21.95
N TYR A 83 1.40 6.88 20.99
CA TYR A 83 0.18 7.59 21.29
C TYR A 83 -0.84 6.71 22.03
N TRP A 84 -0.80 5.38 21.85
CA TRP A 84 -1.66 4.48 22.62
C TRP A 84 -1.41 4.59 24.13
N ALA A 85 -0.15 4.70 24.58
CA ALA A 85 0.16 4.93 25.99
C ALA A 85 -0.38 6.29 26.49
N ASN A 86 -0.26 7.34 25.67
CA ASN A 86 -0.82 8.65 25.99
C ASN A 86 -2.36 8.65 26.04
N PHE A 87 -3.00 7.87 25.16
CA PHE A 87 -4.44 7.67 25.17
C PHE A 87 -4.89 6.83 26.37
N ASN A 88 -4.13 5.80 26.74
CA ASN A 88 -4.39 4.97 27.93
C ASN A 88 -4.36 5.81 29.21
N MET A 89 -3.37 6.72 29.32
CA MET A 89 -3.29 7.72 30.39
C MET A 89 -4.53 8.61 30.43
N TRP A 90 -4.97 9.12 29.27
CA TRP A 90 -6.14 9.98 29.17
C TRP A 90 -7.44 9.25 29.54
N TYR A 91 -7.68 8.10 28.93
CA TYR A 91 -8.93 7.36 29.06
C TYR A 91 -9.16 6.80 30.46
N ASN A 92 -8.08 6.38 31.13
CA ASN A 92 -8.15 5.79 32.47
C ASN A 92 -7.75 6.75 33.60
N ASP A 93 -7.58 8.05 33.29
CA ASP A 93 -7.19 9.10 34.24
C ASP A 93 -5.96 8.72 35.10
N ILE A 94 -4.91 8.19 34.45
CA ILE A 94 -3.73 7.66 35.15
C ILE A 94 -2.87 8.82 35.65
N PRO A 95 -2.60 8.93 36.97
CA PRO A 95 -1.78 10.00 37.52
C PRO A 95 -0.30 9.79 37.20
N LEU A 96 0.36 10.87 36.75
CA LEU A 96 1.82 10.92 36.64
C LEU A 96 2.39 11.73 37.81
N SER A 97 3.26 11.11 38.61
CA SER A 97 3.84 11.73 39.81
C SER A 97 2.78 12.32 40.76
N GLY A 98 1.65 11.63 40.89
CA GLY A 98 0.54 12.03 41.76
C GLY A 98 -0.37 13.14 41.20
N LYS A 99 -0.22 13.52 39.92
CA LYS A 99 -1.08 14.51 39.26
C LYS A 99 -1.74 13.93 38.03
N THR A 100 -3.05 14.14 37.93
CA THR A 100 -3.81 13.95 36.68
C THR A 100 -3.81 15.25 35.88
N TYR A 101 -4.19 15.19 34.61
CA TYR A 101 -4.18 16.33 33.71
C TYR A 101 -5.58 16.57 33.13
N ASP A 102 -5.95 17.85 32.97
CA ASP A 102 -7.18 18.22 32.27
C ASP A 102 -7.17 17.77 30.80
N ASP A 103 -8.35 17.50 30.25
CA ASP A 103 -8.56 17.04 28.87
C ASP A 103 -7.82 17.89 27.82
N ILE A 104 -7.72 19.21 28.04
CA ILE A 104 -7.03 20.13 27.12
C ILE A 104 -5.57 19.74 26.91
N TRP A 105 -4.89 19.19 27.92
CA TRP A 105 -3.50 18.77 27.80
C TRP A 105 -3.36 17.49 26.98
N HIS A 106 -4.32 16.58 27.08
CA HIS A 106 -4.36 15.36 26.26
C HIS A 106 -4.65 15.69 24.80
N VAL A 107 -5.60 16.58 24.53
CA VAL A 107 -5.87 17.10 23.18
C VAL A 107 -4.64 17.79 22.61
N ARG A 108 -3.94 18.60 23.41
CA ARG A 108 -2.69 19.23 22.96
C ARG A 108 -1.61 18.20 22.60
N ARG A 109 -1.45 17.14 23.41
CA ARG A 109 -0.52 16.03 23.11
C ARG A 109 -0.89 15.35 21.79
N LEU A 110 -2.18 15.08 21.54
CA LEU A 110 -2.65 14.52 20.27
C LEU A 110 -2.28 15.41 19.08
N VAL A 111 -2.53 16.71 19.19
CA VAL A 111 -2.19 17.67 18.11
C VAL A 111 -0.68 17.69 17.87
N ILE A 112 0.13 17.73 18.93
CA ILE A 112 1.60 17.66 18.81
C ILE A 112 2.01 16.35 18.13
N GLN A 113 1.40 15.23 18.49
CA GLN A 113 1.70 13.92 17.89
C GLN A 113 1.44 13.92 16.38
N ILE A 114 0.31 14.47 15.95
CA ILE A 114 -0.03 14.61 14.52
C ILE A 114 0.98 15.50 13.82
N VAL A 115 1.35 16.64 14.41
CA VAL A 115 2.36 17.56 13.85
C VAL A 115 3.72 16.88 13.76
N LEU A 116 4.13 16.09 14.74
CA LEU A 116 5.37 15.32 14.71
C LEU A 116 5.36 14.30 13.58
N ILE A 117 4.28 13.54 13.41
CA ILE A 117 4.13 12.56 12.31
C ILE A 117 4.23 13.27 10.94
N LEU A 118 3.55 14.39 10.76
CA LEU A 118 3.63 15.19 9.53
C LEU A 118 5.03 15.77 9.33
N GLY A 119 5.68 16.23 10.40
CA GLY A 119 7.02 16.78 10.38
C GLY A 119 8.08 15.74 9.97
N VAL A 120 8.08 14.56 10.60
CA VAL A 120 9.05 13.50 10.27
C VAL A 120 8.83 12.96 8.86
N THR A 121 7.58 12.80 8.42
CA THR A 121 7.28 12.36 7.03
C THR A 121 7.68 13.42 6.00
N TRP A 122 7.52 14.71 6.30
CA TRP A 122 8.00 15.80 5.45
C TRP A 122 9.53 15.86 5.37
N ILE A 123 10.23 15.66 6.50
CA ILE A 123 11.70 15.59 6.57
C ILE A 123 12.23 14.44 5.71
N GLY A 124 11.61 13.26 5.81
CA GLY A 124 11.96 12.07 5.03
C GLY A 124 11.53 12.10 3.58
N GLN A 125 10.78 13.12 3.16
CA GLN A 125 10.11 13.18 1.85
C GLN A 125 9.28 11.92 1.60
N VAL A 126 8.58 11.44 2.61
CA VAL A 126 7.62 10.32 2.51
C VAL A 126 6.25 10.93 2.22
N THR A 127 5.33 10.11 1.68
CA THR A 127 3.92 10.46 1.51
C THR A 127 3.37 11.28 2.68
N PRO A 128 2.62 12.38 2.41
CA PRO A 128 2.23 12.91 1.10
C PRO A 128 3.26 13.88 0.49
N PHE A 129 4.45 14.04 1.09
CA PHE A 129 5.41 15.11 0.78
C PHE A 129 6.51 14.71 -0.23
N LYS A 130 6.43 13.50 -0.79
CA LYS A 130 7.32 13.08 -1.88
C LYS A 130 6.93 13.77 -3.17
N GLY A 131 7.90 14.40 -3.83
CA GLY A 131 7.77 14.87 -5.20
C GLY A 131 7.88 13.73 -6.21
N ARG A 132 8.68 13.93 -7.26
CA ARG A 132 8.99 12.86 -8.23
C ARG A 132 9.94 11.83 -7.62
N GLU A 133 9.75 10.56 -7.96
CA GLU A 133 10.67 9.51 -7.56
C GLU A 133 12.03 9.66 -8.24
N LYS A 134 13.12 9.35 -7.52
CA LYS A 134 14.48 9.51 -8.05
C LYS A 134 14.73 8.62 -9.26
N LEU A 135 14.15 7.42 -9.27
CA LEU A 135 14.30 6.43 -10.32
C LEU A 135 13.19 6.50 -11.37
N HIS A 136 12.39 7.56 -11.38
CA HIS A 136 11.18 7.62 -12.19
C HIS A 136 11.43 7.39 -13.69
N ASP A 137 12.51 7.93 -14.24
CA ASP A 137 12.84 7.78 -15.67
C ASP A 137 13.36 6.37 -16.01
N SER A 138 13.59 5.51 -15.01
CA SER A 138 13.99 4.11 -15.16
C SER A 138 12.85 3.14 -14.84
N LEU A 139 11.66 3.65 -14.53
CA LEU A 139 10.49 2.82 -14.21
C LEU A 139 9.63 2.63 -15.46
N ASP A 140 9.20 1.40 -15.68
CA ASP A 140 8.05 1.14 -16.54
C ASP A 140 6.78 1.49 -15.74
N ILE A 141 6.01 2.45 -16.24
CA ILE A 141 4.82 2.95 -15.56
C ILE A 141 3.58 2.62 -16.37
N PHE A 142 2.71 1.82 -15.78
CA PHE A 142 1.40 1.50 -16.33
C PHE A 142 0.35 2.26 -15.54
N GLN A 143 -0.53 2.98 -16.23
CA GLN A 143 -1.66 3.68 -15.64
C GLN A 143 -2.94 3.16 -16.29
N GLY A 144 -3.93 2.89 -15.46
CA GLY A 144 -5.15 2.28 -15.95
C GLY A 144 -6.04 1.77 -14.83
N ARG A 145 -6.83 0.77 -15.17
CA ARG A 145 -7.81 0.16 -14.28
C ARG A 145 -7.71 -1.36 -14.35
N ILE A 146 -7.54 -1.98 -13.20
CA ILE A 146 -7.60 -3.45 -13.06
C ILE A 146 -8.98 -3.81 -12.53
N THR A 147 -9.70 -4.64 -13.26
CA THR A 147 -11.04 -5.12 -12.88
C THR A 147 -11.01 -6.62 -12.72
N SER A 148 -11.46 -7.13 -11.58
CA SER A 148 -11.38 -8.56 -11.27
C SER A 148 -12.67 -9.10 -10.68
N SER A 149 -13.07 -10.29 -11.13
CA SER A 149 -14.28 -10.98 -10.69
C SER A 149 -14.13 -12.50 -10.73
N GLY A 150 -14.81 -13.20 -9.81
CA GLY A 150 -15.10 -14.63 -9.94
C GLY A 150 -16.48 -14.85 -10.56
N PHE A 151 -16.73 -16.07 -11.03
CA PHE A 151 -18.00 -16.50 -11.61
C PHE A 151 -18.48 -17.85 -11.03
N GLN A 152 -19.73 -18.24 -11.30
CA GLN A 152 -20.35 -19.44 -10.70
C GLN A 152 -19.68 -20.75 -11.12
N THR A 153 -19.17 -20.83 -12.34
CA THR A 153 -18.38 -21.96 -12.85
C THR A 153 -17.06 -22.17 -12.11
N GLY A 154 -16.59 -21.19 -11.34
CA GLY A 154 -15.29 -21.18 -10.67
C GLY A 154 -14.20 -20.43 -11.43
N ASP A 155 -14.52 -19.88 -12.61
CA ASP A 155 -13.65 -19.01 -13.38
C ASP A 155 -13.35 -17.71 -12.62
N ARG A 156 -12.09 -17.28 -12.70
CA ARG A 156 -11.64 -16.01 -12.12
C ARG A 156 -10.94 -15.21 -13.20
N ILE A 157 -11.46 -14.03 -13.48
CA ILE A 157 -11.01 -13.18 -14.57
C ILE A 157 -10.49 -11.87 -14.00
N VAL A 158 -9.31 -11.46 -14.45
CA VAL A 158 -8.69 -10.18 -14.15
C VAL A 158 -8.39 -9.48 -15.46
N VAL A 159 -8.94 -8.30 -15.64
CA VAL A 159 -8.77 -7.46 -16.83
C VAL A 159 -7.93 -6.26 -16.47
N GLY A 160 -6.79 -6.08 -17.15
CA GLY A 160 -5.99 -4.87 -17.09
C GLY A 160 -6.33 -3.96 -18.28
N ALA A 161 -7.00 -2.84 -18.04
CA ALA A 161 -7.27 -1.83 -19.06
C ALA A 161 -6.31 -0.64 -18.87
N TRP A 162 -5.30 -0.55 -19.73
CA TRP A 162 -4.19 0.40 -19.59
C TRP A 162 -4.36 1.56 -20.56
N ASN A 163 -4.53 2.76 -20.02
CA ASN A 163 -4.65 3.99 -20.82
C ASN A 163 -3.30 4.68 -21.08
N SER A 164 -2.26 4.30 -20.35
CA SER A 164 -0.89 4.76 -20.54
C SER A 164 0.07 3.67 -20.09
N SER A 165 1.00 3.28 -20.96
CA SER A 165 2.06 2.32 -20.68
C SER A 165 3.25 2.53 -21.63
N PRO A 166 4.39 1.85 -21.42
CA PRO A 166 5.48 1.81 -22.40
C PRO A 166 5.05 1.30 -23.79
N PHE A 167 3.98 0.50 -23.86
CA PHE A 167 3.44 -0.09 -25.09
C PHE A 167 2.24 0.69 -25.66
N GLY A 168 1.94 1.88 -25.12
CA GLY A 168 0.74 2.65 -25.45
C GLY A 168 -0.51 2.15 -24.71
N THR A 169 -1.68 2.36 -25.31
CA THR A 169 -2.98 1.93 -24.75
C THR A 169 -3.26 0.50 -25.16
N PHE A 170 -3.57 -0.36 -24.20
CA PHE A 170 -3.95 -1.75 -24.48
C PHE A 170 -4.79 -2.34 -23.34
N THR A 171 -5.42 -3.48 -23.61
CA THR A 171 -6.11 -4.28 -22.60
C THR A 171 -5.60 -5.71 -22.66
N ASP A 172 -5.35 -6.31 -21.49
CA ASP A 172 -5.01 -7.73 -21.33
C ASP A 172 -6.01 -8.41 -20.39
N ILE A 173 -6.17 -9.72 -20.56
CA ILE A 173 -7.05 -10.55 -19.74
C ILE A 173 -6.24 -11.70 -19.16
N MET A 174 -6.20 -11.79 -17.83
CA MET A 174 -5.67 -12.93 -17.10
C MET A 174 -6.83 -13.77 -16.60
N TRP A 175 -6.87 -15.04 -17.01
CA TRP A 175 -7.96 -15.95 -16.72
C TRP A 175 -7.44 -17.18 -15.98
N ALA A 176 -7.96 -17.43 -14.78
CA ALA A 176 -7.71 -18.66 -14.05
C ALA A 176 -8.96 -19.54 -14.13
N LYS A 177 -8.86 -20.62 -14.91
CA LYS A 177 -9.91 -21.63 -15.10
C LYS A 177 -10.22 -22.38 -13.79
N PRO A 178 -11.36 -23.08 -13.69
CA PRO A 178 -11.74 -23.79 -12.47
C PRO A 178 -10.79 -24.94 -12.13
N ASP A 179 -10.15 -25.54 -13.13
CA ASP A 179 -9.12 -26.59 -13.01
C ASP A 179 -7.75 -26.06 -12.52
N GLY A 180 -7.57 -24.73 -12.46
CA GLY A 180 -6.34 -24.07 -12.04
C GLY A 180 -5.42 -23.65 -13.18
N THR A 181 -5.76 -23.96 -14.43
CA THR A 181 -5.02 -23.51 -15.62
C THR A 181 -5.10 -21.99 -15.73
N ARG A 182 -3.94 -21.33 -15.96
CA ARG A 182 -3.83 -19.88 -16.09
C ARG A 182 -3.57 -19.51 -17.54
N VAL A 183 -4.46 -18.72 -18.10
CA VAL A 183 -4.40 -18.23 -19.47
C VAL A 183 -4.14 -16.73 -19.47
N LEU A 184 -3.22 -16.27 -20.31
CA LEU A 184 -3.10 -14.87 -20.69
C LEU A 184 -3.69 -14.66 -22.07
N ILE A 185 -4.61 -13.70 -22.21
CA ILE A 185 -5.05 -13.19 -23.51
C ILE A 185 -4.46 -11.79 -23.68
N ALA A 186 -3.64 -11.62 -24.71
CA ALA A 186 -2.90 -10.39 -24.98
C ALA A 186 -3.08 -9.94 -26.44
N PRO A 187 -3.02 -8.63 -26.72
CA PRO A 187 -3.28 -8.12 -28.07
C PRO A 187 -2.09 -8.25 -29.03
N THR A 188 -0.86 -8.31 -28.50
CA THR A 188 0.35 -8.46 -29.31
C THR A 188 1.34 -9.40 -28.63
N GLN A 189 2.25 -9.99 -29.43
CA GLN A 189 3.33 -10.83 -28.91
C GLN A 189 4.25 -10.05 -27.94
N GLU A 190 4.52 -8.79 -28.22
CA GLU A 190 5.37 -7.94 -27.36
C GLU A 190 4.78 -7.79 -25.95
N ILE A 191 3.47 -7.54 -25.85
CA ILE A 191 2.78 -7.46 -24.55
C ILE A 191 2.76 -8.83 -23.87
N ALA A 192 2.48 -9.90 -24.63
CA ALA A 192 2.48 -11.25 -24.09
C ALA A 192 3.85 -11.64 -23.50
N ASP A 193 4.95 -11.35 -24.19
CA ASP A 193 6.32 -11.63 -23.75
C ASP A 193 6.65 -10.84 -22.48
N TYR A 194 6.28 -9.56 -22.44
CA TYR A 194 6.51 -8.71 -21.27
C TYR A 194 5.76 -9.21 -20.03
N VAL A 195 4.47 -9.53 -20.18
CA VAL A 195 3.61 -9.96 -19.07
C VAL A 195 3.99 -11.38 -18.60
N THR A 196 4.31 -12.30 -19.51
CA THR A 196 4.76 -13.67 -19.16
C THR A 196 6.16 -13.72 -18.53
N ALA A 197 7.02 -12.72 -18.78
CA ALA A 197 8.29 -12.60 -18.07
C ALA A 197 8.11 -12.24 -16.58
N MET A 198 7.01 -11.56 -16.23
CA MET A 198 6.73 -11.11 -14.86
C MET A 198 5.83 -12.06 -14.08
N TYR A 199 4.86 -12.66 -14.76
CA TYR A 199 3.81 -13.52 -14.19
C TYR A 199 3.92 -14.96 -14.70
N SER A 200 3.05 -15.85 -14.20
CA SER A 200 3.05 -17.27 -14.56
C SER A 200 1.73 -17.65 -15.22
N PHE A 201 1.85 -18.13 -16.46
CA PHE A 201 0.74 -18.64 -17.26
C PHE A 201 1.11 -20.00 -17.84
N ASP A 202 0.09 -20.82 -18.03
CA ASP A 202 0.18 -22.16 -18.61
C ASP A 202 -0.17 -22.10 -20.11
N GLU A 203 -1.01 -21.13 -20.51
CA GLU A 203 -1.41 -20.87 -21.89
C GLU A 203 -1.36 -19.36 -22.20
N VAL A 204 -1.03 -19.02 -23.45
CA VAL A 204 -1.03 -17.65 -23.96
C VAL A 204 -1.79 -17.62 -25.29
N ILE A 205 -2.76 -16.72 -25.39
CA ILE A 205 -3.63 -16.52 -26.55
C ILE A 205 -3.42 -15.10 -27.06
N LEU A 206 -3.18 -14.97 -28.37
CA LEU A 206 -3.08 -13.67 -29.03
C LEU A 206 -4.37 -13.35 -29.77
N GLU A 207 -5.06 -12.31 -29.34
CA GLU A 207 -6.33 -11.86 -29.91
C GLU A 207 -6.45 -10.35 -29.85
N ASP A 208 -7.08 -9.74 -30.86
CA ASP A 208 -7.47 -8.33 -30.78
C ASP A 208 -8.51 -8.15 -29.66
N ILE A 209 -8.18 -7.29 -28.70
CA ILE A 209 -9.04 -6.99 -27.56
C ILE A 209 -9.58 -5.57 -27.71
N VAL A 210 -10.90 -5.45 -27.86
CA VAL A 210 -11.61 -4.18 -27.88
C VAL A 210 -12.18 -3.91 -26.50
N SER A 211 -11.68 -2.86 -25.85
CA SER A 211 -12.18 -2.43 -24.55
C SER A 211 -12.78 -1.02 -24.62
N ARG A 212 -13.91 -0.82 -23.93
CA ARG A 212 -14.57 0.47 -23.83
C ARG A 212 -14.95 0.76 -22.37
N GLU A 213 -14.40 1.83 -21.82
CA GLU A 213 -14.77 2.35 -20.51
C GLU A 213 -15.72 3.53 -20.67
N GLU A 214 -16.91 3.44 -20.08
CA GLU A 214 -17.93 4.51 -20.09
C GLU A 214 -18.41 4.79 -18.66
N GLY A 215 -17.88 5.85 -18.05
CA GLY A 215 -18.29 6.26 -16.70
C GLY A 215 -17.88 5.28 -15.60
N ARG A 216 -18.77 4.34 -15.25
CA ARG A 216 -18.51 3.31 -14.21
C ARG A 216 -18.77 1.90 -14.73
N SER A 217 -18.61 1.71 -16.03
CA SER A 217 -18.68 0.42 -16.69
C SER A 217 -17.46 0.21 -17.59
N LEU A 218 -17.13 -1.06 -17.79
CA LEU A 218 -16.09 -1.52 -18.71
C LEU A 218 -16.67 -2.67 -19.51
N SER A 219 -16.67 -2.55 -20.84
CA SER A 219 -16.94 -3.67 -21.75
C SER A 219 -15.63 -4.09 -22.40
N VAL A 220 -15.37 -5.39 -22.45
CA VAL A 220 -14.20 -5.97 -23.11
C VAL A 220 -14.65 -7.11 -23.99
N LYS A 221 -14.22 -7.09 -25.26
CA LYS A 221 -14.58 -8.11 -26.23
C LYS A 221 -13.34 -8.54 -27.01
N CYS A 222 -13.13 -9.84 -27.07
CA CYS A 222 -12.20 -10.49 -27.98
C CYS A 222 -12.92 -11.66 -28.66
N LYS A 223 -12.19 -12.53 -29.36
CA LYS A 223 -12.80 -13.65 -30.07
C LYS A 223 -13.30 -14.71 -29.10
N SER A 224 -12.53 -15.00 -28.06
CA SER A 224 -12.82 -16.01 -27.04
C SER A 224 -13.72 -15.52 -25.90
N MET A 225 -13.81 -14.20 -25.66
CA MET A 225 -14.55 -13.66 -24.51
C MET A 225 -15.35 -12.38 -24.81
N ASP A 226 -16.53 -12.27 -24.18
CA ASP A 226 -17.31 -11.03 -24.07
C ASP A 226 -17.60 -10.76 -22.58
N LEU A 227 -17.06 -9.66 -22.07
CA LEU A 227 -17.07 -9.29 -20.65
C LEU A 227 -17.74 -7.93 -20.47
N GLN A 228 -18.61 -7.82 -19.47
CA GLN A 228 -19.15 -6.54 -19.05
C GLN A 228 -19.06 -6.39 -17.54
N PHE A 229 -18.57 -5.24 -17.10
CA PHE A 229 -18.43 -4.90 -15.69
C PHE A 229 -19.11 -3.57 -15.41
N SER A 230 -19.68 -3.42 -14.22
CA SER A 230 -20.12 -2.12 -13.69
C SER A 230 -19.86 -2.03 -12.20
N TRP A 231 -19.52 -0.84 -11.70
CA TRP A 231 -19.14 -0.64 -10.30
C TRP A 231 -19.80 0.56 -9.63
N LYS A 232 -19.83 0.50 -8.30
CA LYS A 232 -20.28 1.61 -7.44
C LYS A 232 -19.24 2.72 -7.41
N LYS A 233 -19.61 3.90 -6.90
CA LYS A 233 -18.65 4.97 -6.64
C LYS A 233 -17.57 4.46 -5.67
N GLY A 234 -16.32 4.48 -6.09
CA GLY A 234 -15.19 4.02 -5.29
C GLY A 234 -14.61 5.08 -4.37
N PHE A 235 -13.83 4.63 -3.39
CA PHE A 235 -13.06 5.47 -2.49
C PHE A 235 -11.75 5.89 -3.18
N ALA A 236 -11.52 7.20 -3.32
CA ALA A 236 -10.28 7.73 -3.87
C ALA A 236 -9.29 8.08 -2.77
N ILE A 237 -8.01 7.80 -3.01
CA ILE A 237 -6.93 8.24 -2.12
C ILE A 237 -6.49 9.63 -2.58
N PRO A 238 -6.66 10.69 -1.75
CA PRO A 238 -6.60 12.07 -2.20
C PRO A 238 -5.17 12.63 -2.34
N PHE A 239 -4.13 11.80 -2.22
CA PHE A 239 -2.74 12.22 -2.28
C PHE A 239 -1.87 11.21 -3.02
N LYS A 240 -0.80 11.72 -3.66
CA LYS A 240 0.23 10.88 -4.27
C LYS A 240 1.07 10.20 -3.19
N ARG A 241 1.44 8.96 -3.45
CA ARG A 241 2.20 8.12 -2.51
C ARG A 241 3.56 7.80 -3.09
N SER A 242 4.58 7.89 -2.25
CA SER A 242 5.94 7.44 -2.58
C SER A 242 6.00 5.92 -2.70
N LEU A 243 6.96 5.40 -3.48
CA LEU A 243 7.19 3.95 -3.59
C LEU A 243 7.53 3.32 -2.24
N LEU A 244 8.28 4.03 -1.40
CA LEU A 244 8.60 3.57 -0.04
C LEU A 244 7.34 3.39 0.80
N PHE A 245 6.40 4.34 0.74
CA PHE A 245 5.13 4.23 1.45
C PHE A 245 4.29 3.07 0.94
N ILE A 246 4.24 2.88 -0.38
CA ILE A 246 3.50 1.77 -1.00
C ILE A 246 4.09 0.42 -0.54
N ALA A 247 5.41 0.31 -0.50
CA ALA A 247 6.13 -0.90 -0.10
C ALA A 247 6.08 -1.21 1.40
N THR A 248 5.70 -0.25 2.25
CA THR A 248 5.74 -0.41 3.71
C THR A 248 4.35 -0.27 4.31
N VAL A 249 3.83 0.96 4.35
CA VAL A 249 2.56 1.31 5.00
C VAL A 249 1.38 0.73 4.23
N GLU A 250 1.31 0.98 2.92
CA GLU A 250 0.19 0.48 2.12
C GLU A 250 0.19 -1.03 2.02
N LEU A 251 1.37 -1.65 1.86
CA LEU A 251 1.51 -3.10 1.86
C LEU A 251 0.96 -3.73 3.14
N PHE A 252 1.21 -3.13 4.30
CA PHE A 252 0.67 -3.61 5.57
C PHE A 252 -0.86 -3.61 5.57
N PHE A 253 -1.49 -2.48 5.20
CA PHE A 253 -2.95 -2.37 5.17
C PHE A 253 -3.59 -3.20 4.04
N ALA A 254 -2.94 -3.32 2.89
CA ALA A 254 -3.41 -4.14 1.77
C ALA A 254 -3.47 -5.62 2.16
N ARG A 255 -2.43 -6.12 2.85
CA ARG A 255 -2.44 -7.49 3.39
C ARG A 255 -3.53 -7.68 4.44
N LEU A 256 -3.68 -6.74 5.35
CA LEU A 256 -4.63 -6.82 6.45
C LEU A 256 -6.09 -6.77 5.97
N ILE A 257 -6.42 -5.87 5.04
CA ILE A 257 -7.81 -5.56 4.66
C ILE A 257 -8.25 -6.34 3.41
N PHE A 258 -7.37 -6.45 2.42
CA PHE A 258 -7.72 -7.01 1.11
C PHE A 258 -7.08 -8.37 0.83
N SER A 259 -6.16 -8.83 1.71
CA SER A 259 -5.34 -10.01 1.47
C SER A 259 -4.49 -9.91 0.19
N THR A 260 -4.19 -8.69 -0.26
CA THR A 260 -3.39 -8.43 -1.46
C THR A 260 -2.01 -7.89 -1.10
N ARG A 261 -1.13 -7.77 -2.10
CA ARG A 261 0.19 -7.15 -1.95
C ARG A 261 0.32 -5.98 -2.92
N THR A 262 0.77 -4.83 -2.42
CA THR A 262 1.06 -3.64 -3.23
C THR A 262 2.53 -3.52 -3.62
N TYR A 263 3.38 -4.42 -3.12
CA TYR A 263 4.80 -4.48 -3.45
C TYR A 263 5.32 -5.91 -3.39
N GLY A 264 6.20 -6.25 -4.32
CA GLY A 264 6.86 -7.55 -4.38
C GLY A 264 7.85 -7.66 -5.54
N LEU A 265 8.41 -8.87 -5.68
CA LEU A 265 9.26 -9.23 -6.80
C LEU A 265 8.45 -10.03 -7.81
N THR A 266 8.64 -9.72 -9.08
CA THR A 266 8.13 -10.48 -10.22
C THR A 266 8.98 -11.74 -10.45
N ARG A 267 8.52 -12.62 -11.35
CA ARG A 267 9.25 -13.85 -11.73
C ARG A 267 10.67 -13.59 -12.24
N ASN A 268 10.90 -12.47 -12.93
CA ASN A 268 12.20 -12.05 -13.44
C ASN A 268 12.98 -11.13 -12.47
N ASN A 269 12.67 -11.17 -11.17
CA ASN A 269 13.33 -10.39 -10.11
C ASN A 269 13.23 -8.86 -10.25
N ARG A 270 12.28 -8.36 -11.04
CA ARG A 270 11.95 -6.93 -11.08
C ARG A 270 11.11 -6.56 -9.87
N GLN A 271 11.23 -5.32 -9.43
CA GLN A 271 10.43 -4.81 -8.32
C GLN A 271 9.17 -4.17 -8.87
N GLU A 272 8.02 -4.52 -8.32
CA GLU A 272 6.73 -4.00 -8.78
C GLU A 272 5.96 -3.37 -7.61
N TRP A 273 5.42 -2.17 -7.85
CA TRP A 273 4.57 -1.43 -6.93
C TRP A 273 3.21 -1.13 -7.55
N TYR A 274 2.13 -1.55 -6.88
CA TYR A 274 0.76 -1.15 -7.22
C TYR A 274 0.32 0.04 -6.37
N ALA A 275 0.25 1.22 -6.98
CA ALA A 275 -0.34 2.39 -6.34
C ALA A 275 -1.84 2.43 -6.64
N ILE A 276 -2.67 1.92 -5.72
CA ILE A 276 -4.13 1.85 -5.91
C ILE A 276 -4.76 3.21 -5.63
N ASP A 277 -5.12 3.99 -6.65
CA ASP A 277 -5.63 5.36 -6.48
C ASP A 277 -7.13 5.40 -6.15
N ARG A 278 -7.89 4.39 -6.60
CA ARG A 278 -9.30 4.24 -6.26
C ARG A 278 -9.69 2.79 -6.21
N VAL A 279 -10.48 2.40 -5.20
CA VAL A 279 -11.11 1.07 -5.12
C VAL A 279 -12.62 1.21 -5.26
N SER A 280 -13.21 0.53 -6.24
CA SER A 280 -14.65 0.48 -6.47
C SER A 280 -15.15 -0.97 -6.38
N ASN A 281 -16.19 -1.22 -5.59
CA ASN A 281 -16.83 -2.53 -5.57
C ASN A 281 -17.66 -2.72 -6.84
N LEU A 282 -17.55 -3.90 -7.47
CA LEU A 282 -18.42 -4.24 -8.59
C LEU A 282 -19.86 -4.35 -8.10
N SER A 283 -20.78 -3.84 -8.92
CA SER A 283 -22.22 -4.03 -8.78
C SER A 283 -22.77 -5.05 -9.76
N TYR A 284 -22.05 -5.28 -10.87
CA TYR A 284 -22.43 -6.22 -11.90
C TYR A 284 -21.18 -6.72 -12.64
N ALA A 285 -21.17 -8.01 -12.97
CA ALA A 285 -20.25 -8.61 -13.92
C ALA A 285 -20.99 -9.67 -14.74
N SER A 286 -20.75 -9.71 -16.04
CA SER A 286 -21.09 -10.83 -16.91
C SER A 286 -19.87 -11.25 -17.72
N ALA A 287 -19.81 -12.53 -18.04
CA ALA A 287 -18.78 -13.11 -18.86
C ALA A 287 -19.36 -14.21 -19.73
N ASN A 288 -19.06 -14.15 -21.01
CA ASN A 288 -19.32 -15.20 -21.97
C ASN A 288 -17.98 -15.69 -22.51
N ILE A 289 -17.73 -17.00 -22.41
CA ILE A 289 -16.49 -17.63 -22.89
C ILE A 289 -16.88 -18.62 -24.00
N ASP A 290 -16.33 -18.43 -25.20
CA ASP A 290 -16.58 -19.27 -26.37
C ASP A 290 -18.08 -19.48 -26.70
N GLY A 291 -18.92 -18.48 -26.39
CA GLY A 291 -20.37 -18.53 -26.61
C GLY A 291 -21.18 -18.96 -25.38
N GLU A 292 -20.55 -19.47 -24.33
CA GLU A 292 -21.22 -19.95 -23.12
C GLU A 292 -21.19 -18.90 -21.99
N ASP A 293 -22.35 -18.63 -21.38
CA ASP A 293 -22.46 -17.80 -20.19
C ASP A 293 -21.96 -18.58 -18.96
N ILE A 294 -20.95 -18.05 -18.27
CA ILE A 294 -20.30 -18.70 -17.12
C ILE A 294 -20.97 -18.35 -15.77
N GLY A 295 -22.14 -17.70 -15.84
CA GLY A 295 -23.03 -17.46 -14.73
C GLY A 295 -22.74 -16.16 -13.98
N GLU A 296 -23.36 -16.02 -12.80
CA GLU A 296 -23.32 -14.76 -12.06
C GLU A 296 -21.96 -14.49 -11.41
N MET A 297 -21.71 -13.20 -11.14
CA MET A 297 -20.56 -12.73 -10.38
C MET A 297 -20.50 -13.36 -8.98
N THR A 298 -19.34 -13.93 -8.62
CA THR A 298 -19.06 -14.49 -7.29
C THR A 298 -17.76 -13.94 -6.69
N PRO A 299 -17.59 -14.03 -5.35
CA PRO A 299 -16.29 -13.78 -4.73
C PRO A 299 -15.20 -14.76 -5.17
N MET A 300 -13.97 -14.26 -5.37
CA MET A 300 -12.79 -15.06 -5.69
C MET A 300 -12.23 -15.69 -4.41
N ASN A 301 -12.80 -16.82 -4.00
CA ASN A 301 -12.39 -17.54 -2.78
C ASN A 301 -11.10 -18.34 -2.96
N GLN A 302 -10.84 -18.79 -4.18
CA GLN A 302 -9.60 -19.49 -4.55
C GLN A 302 -8.62 -18.50 -5.20
N PRO A 303 -7.31 -18.63 -4.96
CA PRO A 303 -6.31 -17.74 -5.53
C PRO A 303 -6.14 -17.97 -7.04
N CYS A 304 -5.81 -16.91 -7.77
CA CYS A 304 -5.52 -16.97 -9.21
C CYS A 304 -4.09 -17.43 -9.49
N LYS A 305 -3.13 -17.11 -8.60
CA LYS A 305 -1.71 -17.50 -8.69
C LYS A 305 -0.99 -17.04 -9.97
N PHE A 306 -1.31 -15.85 -10.47
CA PHE A 306 -0.58 -15.25 -11.59
C PHE A 306 0.80 -14.72 -11.18
N GLY A 307 0.93 -14.15 -9.97
CA GLY A 307 2.18 -13.52 -9.52
C GLY A 307 2.29 -13.42 -8.01
N PHE A 308 3.07 -12.43 -7.54
CA PHE A 308 3.29 -12.23 -6.11
C PHE A 308 2.06 -11.69 -5.37
N SER A 309 1.16 -11.02 -6.09
CA SER A 309 -0.09 -10.46 -5.56
C SER A 309 -1.28 -11.22 -6.09
N GLU A 310 -2.36 -11.21 -5.32
CA GLU A 310 -3.64 -11.82 -5.67
C GLU A 310 -4.68 -10.72 -5.90
N ALA A 311 -5.68 -11.04 -6.72
CA ALA A 311 -6.84 -10.19 -6.86
C ALA A 311 -7.68 -10.20 -5.56
N PRO A 312 -8.39 -9.10 -5.23
CA PRO A 312 -9.16 -9.02 -3.99
C PRO A 312 -10.31 -10.05 -4.00
N LYS A 313 -10.56 -10.71 -2.87
CA LYS A 313 -11.63 -11.73 -2.76
C LYS A 313 -13.00 -11.21 -3.21
N LYS A 314 -13.33 -9.96 -2.89
CA LYS A 314 -14.55 -9.32 -3.37
C LYS A 314 -14.30 -8.72 -4.76
N PRO A 315 -15.19 -8.95 -5.74
CA PRO A 315 -15.06 -8.36 -7.07
C PRO A 315 -14.90 -6.83 -6.97
N ALA A 316 -13.80 -6.33 -7.52
CA ALA A 316 -13.44 -4.93 -7.45
C ALA A 316 -12.84 -4.42 -8.77
N SER A 317 -12.99 -3.12 -9.00
CA SER A 317 -12.37 -2.39 -10.09
C SER A 317 -11.55 -1.25 -9.49
N CYS A 318 -10.24 -1.29 -9.72
CA CYS A 318 -9.26 -0.43 -9.09
C CYS A 318 -8.58 0.48 -10.13
N GLU A 319 -8.64 1.80 -9.95
CA GLU A 319 -7.70 2.70 -10.64
C GLU A 319 -6.32 2.49 -10.01
N VAL A 320 -5.32 2.25 -10.85
CA VAL A 320 -3.98 1.88 -10.40
C VAL A 320 -2.91 2.52 -11.26
N ARG A 321 -1.78 2.84 -10.61
CA ARG A 321 -0.51 3.08 -11.27
C ARG A 321 0.49 2.02 -10.84
N THR A 322 0.87 1.17 -11.77
CA THR A 322 1.89 0.14 -11.55
C THR A 322 3.24 0.73 -11.92
N HIS A 323 4.22 0.61 -11.03
CA HIS A 323 5.60 1.01 -11.29
C HIS A 323 6.45 -0.25 -11.24
N ILE A 324 7.28 -0.45 -12.26
CA ILE A 324 8.14 -1.64 -12.37
C ILE A 324 9.57 -1.17 -12.58
N LEU A 325 10.47 -1.64 -11.72
CA LEU A 325 11.91 -1.40 -11.80
C LEU A 325 12.62 -2.68 -12.22
#